data_AF-A0A8H6A1H6-F1
#
_entry.id   AF-A0A8H6A1H6-F1
#
_cell.length_a   1.000
_cell.length_b   1.000
_cell.length_c   1.000
_cell.angle_alpha   90.00
_cell.angle_beta   90.00
_cell.angle_gamma   90.00
#
_symmetry.space_group_name_H-M   'P 1'
#
loop_
_entity.id
_entity.type
_entity.pdbx_description
1 polymer ?
#
loop_
_entity_poly.entity_id
_entity_poly.type
_entity_poly.pdbx_seq_one_letter_code
_entity_poly.pdbx_strand_id
1 'polypeptide(L)' 'MRPQREYHIVVLGAAQFVQNVWIESYDPTIEDSYRKQIEVDGRQCILEILDTAGTEQF' A
#
# COMPACT_ATOMS: atom_id res chain seq x y z
N MET A 1 -3.50 20.02 -20.12
CA MET A 1 -3.93 18.98 -19.16
C MET A 1 -2.95 19.00 -17.99
N ARG A 2 -3.41 18.98 -16.73
CA ARG A 2 -2.48 18.89 -15.58
C ARG A 2 -1.97 17.44 -15.50
N PRO A 3 -0.66 17.21 -15.30
CA PRO A 3 -0.13 15.86 -15.22
C PRO A 3 -0.76 15.12 -14.03
N GLN A 4 -1.12 13.84 -14.27
CA GLN A 4 -1.54 12.93 -13.22
C GLN A 4 -0.37 12.80 -12.21
N ARG A 5 -0.65 12.98 -10.92
CA ARG A 5 0.36 12.79 -9.89
C ARG A 5 0.45 11.31 -9.56
N GLU A 6 1.67 10.82 -9.51
CA GLU A 6 2.01 9.45 -9.14
C GLU A 6 2.66 9.48 -7.77
N TYR A 7 2.18 8.60 -6.89
CA TYR A 7 2.69 8.46 -5.52
C TYR A 7 3.13 7.02 -5.31
N HIS A 8 4.40 6.86 -4.91
CA HIS A 8 4.95 5.58 -4.47
C HIS A 8 5.01 5.58 -2.94
N ILE A 9 4.34 4.62 -2.31
CA ILE A 9 4.31 4.46 -0.86
C ILE A 9 4.83 3.07 -0.52
N VAL A 10 5.73 2.98 0.46
CA VAL A 10 6.20 1.70 1.01
C VAL A 10 5.61 1.55 2.40
N VAL A 11 5.00 0.40 2.68
CA VAL A 11 4.32 0.10 3.94
C VAL A 11 4.89 -1.18 4.54
N LEU A 12 4.95 -1.26 5.87
CA LEU A 12 5.21 -2.48 6.61
C LEU A 12 3.88 -2.96 7.21
N GLY A 13 3.32 -4.05 6.69
CA GLY A 13 2.05 -4.60 7.16
C GLY A 13 0.83 -3.87 6.58
N ALA A 14 0.57 -4.05 5.29
CA ALA A 14 -0.51 -3.37 4.57
C ALA A 14 -1.84 -4.14 4.48
N ALA A 15 -1.93 -5.35 5.05
CA ALA A 15 -3.11 -6.23 4.92
C ALA A 15 -4.43 -5.53 5.31
N GLN A 16 -4.46 -4.79 6.42
CA GLN A 16 -5.66 -4.08 6.85
C GLN A 16 -6.02 -2.93 5.90
N PHE A 17 -5.03 -2.15 5.45
CA PHE A 17 -5.27 -0.99 4.60
C PHE A 17 -5.71 -1.38 3.19
N VAL A 18 -5.16 -2.47 2.66
CA VAL A 18 -5.39 -2.84 1.26
C VAL A 18 -6.50 -3.86 1.10
N GLN A 19 -6.54 -4.89 1.95
CA GLN A 19 -7.49 -6.01 1.81
C GLN A 19 -8.70 -5.86 2.73
N ASN A 20 -8.71 -4.86 3.64
CA ASN A 20 -9.73 -4.70 4.67
C ASN A 20 -9.88 -5.96 5.54
N VAL A 21 -8.78 -6.70 5.73
CA VAL A 21 -8.68 -7.90 6.55
C VAL A 21 -7.92 -7.57 7.82
N TRP A 22 -8.49 -7.92 8.96
CA TRP A 22 -7.76 -7.93 10.22
C TRP A 22 -7.14 -9.31 10.43
N ILE A 23 -5.82 -9.37 10.51
CA ILE A 23 -5.09 -10.62 10.72
C ILE A 23 -4.71 -10.68 12.20
N GLU A 24 -5.32 -11.60 12.95
CA GLU A 24 -5.06 -11.78 14.39
C GLU A 24 -3.71 -12.47 14.68
N SER A 25 -3.16 -13.22 13.71
CA SER A 25 -1.88 -13.92 13.81
C SER A 25 -0.96 -13.51 12.65
N TYR A 26 0.20 -12.91 12.94
CA TYR A 26 1.13 -12.41 11.91
C TYR A 26 1.50 -13.50 10.90
N ASP A 27 1.07 -13.30 9.65
CA ASP A 27 1.56 -14.04 8.49
C ASP A 27 2.45 -13.06 7.69
N PRO A 28 3.79 -13.22 7.71
CA PRO A 28 4.68 -12.29 7.01
C PRO A 28 4.41 -12.34 5.51
N THR A 29 3.98 -11.21 4.94
CA THR A 29 4.01 -11.00 3.50
C THR A 29 5.48 -10.91 3.07
N ILE A 30 5.91 -11.68 2.05
CA ILE A 30 7.30 -11.61 1.56
C ILE A 30 7.50 -10.26 0.85
N GLU A 31 6.69 -9.99 -0.16
CA GLU A 31 6.60 -8.72 -0.89
C GLU A 31 5.29 -8.72 -1.70
N ASP A 32 4.42 -7.73 -1.50
CA ASP A 32 3.18 -7.55 -2.25
C ASP A 32 3.11 -6.14 -2.87
N SER A 33 2.57 -6.05 -4.09
CA SER A 33 2.34 -4.77 -4.77
C SER A 33 0.86 -4.52 -5.00
N TYR A 34 0.42 -3.33 -4.61
CA TYR A 34 -0.96 -2.90 -4.76
C TYR A 34 -1.05 -1.59 -5.53
N ARG A 35 -2.03 -1.50 -6.42
CA ARG A 35 -2.26 -0.31 -7.25
C ARG A 35 -3.73 0.09 -7.19
N LYS A 36 -3.99 1.36 -6.87
CA LYS A 36 -5.35 1.89 -6.76
C LYS A 36 -5.43 3.30 -7.34
N GLN A 37 -6.45 3.54 -8.15
CA GLN A 37 -6.80 4.89 -8.57
C GLN A 37 -7.59 5.57 -7.43
N ILE A 38 -7.13 6.74 -7.00
CA ILE A 38 -7.75 7.51 -5.91
C ILE A 38 -7.95 8.97 -6.34
N GLU A 39 -8.88 9.65 -5.67
CA GLU A 39 -9.03 11.10 -5.81
C GLU A 39 -8.42 11.80 -4.59
N VAL A 40 -7.52 12.75 -4.84
CA VAL A 40 -6.91 13.62 -3.83
C VAL A 40 -7.09 15.07 -4.27
N ASP A 41 -7.76 15.87 -3.46
CA ASP A 41 -8.07 17.29 -3.75
C ASP A 41 -8.71 17.53 -5.13
N GLY A 42 -9.67 16.68 -5.50
CA GLY A 42 -10.35 16.75 -6.79
C GLY A 42 -9.49 16.33 -7.99
N ARG A 43 -8.37 15.63 -7.77
CA ARG A 43 -7.49 15.13 -8.82
C ARG A 43 -7.35 13.62 -8.76
N GLN A 44 -7.51 12.98 -9.92
CA GLN A 44 -7.24 11.56 -10.10
C GLN A 44 -5.74 11.31 -9.97
N CYS A 45 -5.36 10.37 -9.11
CA CYS A 45 -3.99 9.99 -8.81
C CYS A 45 -3.88 8.46 -8.86
N ILE A 46 -2.70 7.96 -9.19
CA ILE A 46 -2.37 6.54 -9.02
C ILE A 46 -1.58 6.41 -7.71
N LEU A 47 -2.10 5.57 -6.82
CA LEU A 47 -1.41 5.14 -5.61
C LEU A 47 -0.82 3.76 -5.85
N GLU A 48 0.49 3.67 -5.72
CA GLU A 48 1.23 2.40 -5.76
C GLU A 48 1.82 2.13 -4.38
N ILE A 49 1.52 0.95 -3.86
CA ILE A 49 1.93 0.51 -2.53
C ILE A 49 2.80 -0.73 -2.71
N LEU A 50 3.99 -0.69 -2.13
CA LEU A 50 4.83 -1.87 -1.93
C LEU A 50 4.76 -2.25 -0.44
N ASP A 51 4.15 -3.39 -0.14
CA ASP A 51 4.13 -3.99 1.18
C ASP A 51 5.27 -5.00 1.28
N THR A 52 6.18 -4.82 2.22
CA THR A 52 7.33 -5.71 2.40
C THR A 52 7.26 -6.37 3.78
N ALA A 53 7.79 -7.58 3.89
CA ALA A 53 8.01 -8.20 5.19
C ALA A 53 8.71 -7.21 6.14
N GLY A 54 8.17 -7.02 7.34
CA GLY A 54 8.96 -6.44 8.42
C GLY A 54 10.03 -7.44 8.81
N THR A 55 11.31 -7.05 8.80
CA THR A 55 12.33 -7.86 9.47
C THR A 55 12.14 -7.66 10.97
N GLU A 56 11.41 -8.54 11.64
CA GLU A 56 11.55 -8.72 13.09
C GLU A 56 12.94 -9.29 13.36
N GLN A 57 13.94 -8.42 13.44
CA GLN A 57 15.27 -8.77 13.92
C GLN A 57 15.40 -8.26 15.36
N PHE A 58 14.85 -9.01 16.31
CA PHE A 58 15.23 -8.97 17.72
C PHE A 58 15.26 -10.39 18.30
#